data_AF-B0ZBL0-F1
#
_entry.id   AF-B0ZBL0-F1
#
_cell.length_a   1.000
_cell.length_b   1.000
_cell.length_c   1.000
_cell.angle_alpha   90.00
_cell.angle_beta   90.00
_cell.angle_gamma   90.00
#
_symmetry.space_group_name_H-M   'P 1'
#
loop_
_entity.id
_entity.type
_entity.pdbx_description
1 polymer ?
#
loop_
_entity_poly.entity_id
_entity_poly.type
_entity_poly.pdbx_seq_one_letter_code
_entity_poly.pdbx_strand_id
1 'polypeptide(L)'
;FDLTEGESELVSGFNVEYAGGPFALFFLAEYANILLMNTLSTILFLGASHIPAFPELTAMNLMTKAALLSVVFLWVRASYPRFRYDQLMHLVWKSFLPMT
;
A
#
# COMPACT_ATOMS: atom_id res chain seq x y z
N PHE A 1 2.30 6.86 1.77
CA PHE A 1 3.05 8.09 2.09
C PHE A 1 4.48 7.70 2.33
N ASP A 2 5.40 8.32 1.60
CA ASP A 2 6.79 7.89 1.51
C ASP A 2 7.66 8.66 2.51
N LEU A 3 7.42 8.43 3.81
CA LEU A 3 8.01 9.20 4.91
C LEU A 3 9.30 8.58 5.44
N THR A 4 9.36 7.26 5.50
CA THR A 4 10.46 6.52 6.14
C THR A 4 11.68 6.37 5.23
N GLU A 5 11.49 6.46 3.91
CA GLU A 5 12.57 6.36 2.92
C GLU A 5 12.96 7.73 2.37
N GLY A 6 12.30 8.83 2.79
CA GLY A 6 12.36 10.16 2.17
C GLY A 6 13.69 10.51 1.50
N GLU A 7 13.83 10.18 0.22
CA GLU A 7 15.12 10.25 -0.49
C GLU A 7 15.65 11.70 -0.58
N SER A 8 14.72 12.65 -0.58
CA SER A 8 14.96 14.09 -0.63
C SER A 8 15.31 14.70 0.73
N GLU A 9 14.96 14.04 1.83
CA GLU A 9 15.05 14.61 3.18
C GLU A 9 16.01 13.84 4.10
N LEU A 10 16.09 12.52 3.96
CA LEU A 10 16.84 11.62 4.85
C LEU A 10 17.76 10.64 4.09
N VAL A 11 18.03 10.89 2.80
CA VAL A 11 18.95 10.08 1.98
C VAL A 11 18.63 8.59 2.10
N SER A 12 17.36 8.19 1.95
CA SER A 12 16.89 6.78 2.05
C SER A 12 16.55 6.29 3.47
N GLY A 13 16.82 7.07 4.54
CA GLY A 13 16.31 6.78 5.88
C GLY A 13 16.87 5.48 6.49
N PHE A 14 15.99 4.50 6.78
CA PHE A 14 16.38 3.28 7.51
C PHE A 14 17.16 2.25 6.66
N ASN A 15 17.10 2.36 5.32
CA ASN A 15 17.80 1.42 4.42
C ASN A 15 19.20 1.93 4.00
N VAL A 16 19.64 3.10 4.50
CA VAL A 16 20.94 3.75 4.20
C VAL A 16 22.14 2.84 4.38
N GLU A 17 22.14 2.03 5.44
CA GLU A 17 23.30 1.23 5.84
C GLU A 17 23.34 -0.15 5.17
N TYR A 18 22.27 -0.53 4.46
CA TYR A 18 22.15 -1.85 3.86
C TYR A 18 22.57 -1.84 2.40
N ALA A 19 23.55 -2.68 2.05
CA ALA A 19 24.04 -2.83 0.68
C ALA A 19 23.63 -4.18 0.05
N GLY A 20 23.25 -4.17 -1.23
CA GLY A 20 23.07 -5.39 -2.03
C GLY A 20 21.87 -6.25 -1.62
N GLY A 21 22.13 -7.41 -1.03
CA GLY A 21 21.12 -8.44 -0.74
C GLY A 21 20.08 -8.03 0.32
N PRO A 22 20.48 -7.62 1.54
CA PRO A 22 19.56 -7.15 2.57
C PRO A 22 18.72 -5.93 2.14
N PHE A 23 19.28 -5.05 1.30
CA PHE A 23 18.56 -3.94 0.70
C PHE A 23 17.40 -4.44 -0.18
N ALA A 24 17.64 -5.42 -1.05
CA ALA A 24 16.61 -5.98 -1.92
C ALA A 24 15.44 -6.60 -1.13
N LEU A 25 15.70 -7.16 0.06
CA LEU A 25 14.65 -7.72 0.91
C LEU A 25 13.70 -6.64 1.46
N PHE A 26 14.17 -5.43 1.72
CA PHE A 26 13.30 -4.33 2.15
C PHE A 26 12.35 -3.89 1.05
N PHE A 27 12.83 -3.72 -0.18
CA PHE A 27 11.96 -3.40 -1.33
C PHE A 27 10.95 -4.51 -1.59
N LEU A 28 11.41 -5.76 -1.56
CA LEU A 28 10.52 -6.91 -1.74
C LEU A 28 9.42 -6.93 -0.67
N ALA A 29 9.78 -6.67 0.59
CA ALA A 29 8.83 -6.61 1.69
C ALA A 29 7.84 -5.45 1.55
N GLU A 30 8.28 -4.26 1.12
CA GLU A 30 7.38 -3.12 0.88
C GLU A 30 6.36 -3.45 -0.22
N TYR A 31 6.81 -3.96 -1.37
CA TYR A 31 5.91 -4.31 -2.47
C TYR A 31 4.98 -5.48 -2.10
N ALA A 32 5.46 -6.47 -1.37
CA ALA A 32 4.63 -7.55 -0.85
C ALA A 32 3.55 -7.02 0.10
N ASN A 33 3.89 -6.07 0.97
CA ASN A 33 2.94 -5.43 1.87
C ASN A 33 1.89 -4.62 1.12
N ILE A 34 2.26 -3.89 0.06
CA ILE A 34 1.29 -3.17 -0.79
C ILE A 34 0.30 -4.15 -1.42
N LEU A 35 0.78 -5.27 -1.98
CA LEU A 35 -0.09 -6.27 -2.57
C LEU A 35 -1.01 -6.92 -1.52
N LEU A 36 -0.48 -7.29 -0.36
CA LEU A 36 -1.24 -7.89 0.74
C LEU A 36 -2.32 -6.93 1.26
N MET A 37 -2.00 -5.65 1.48
CA MET A 37 -2.98 -4.69 1.98
C MET A 37 -4.08 -4.41 0.95
N ASN A 38 -3.76 -4.42 -0.35
CA ASN A 38 -4.76 -4.30 -1.41
C ASN A 38 -5.66 -5.53 -1.48
N THR A 39 -5.12 -6.75 -1.41
CA THR A 39 -5.95 -7.96 -1.38
C THR A 39 -6.85 -7.99 -0.14
N LEU A 40 -6.33 -7.66 1.04
CA LEU A 40 -7.12 -7.57 2.27
C LEU A 40 -8.23 -6.51 2.16
N SER A 41 -7.94 -5.35 1.59
CA SER A 41 -8.93 -4.30 1.34
C SER A 41 -10.02 -4.75 0.36
N THR A 42 -9.66 -5.49 -0.70
CA THR A 42 -10.67 -6.06 -1.60
C THR A 42 -11.59 -7.06 -0.92
N ILE A 43 -11.05 -7.89 -0.02
CA ILE A 43 -11.83 -8.88 0.73
C ILE A 43 -12.81 -8.18 1.67
N LEU A 44 -12.34 -7.17 2.42
CA LEU A 44 -13.15 -6.48 3.42
C LEU A 44 -14.25 -5.60 2.81
N PHE A 45 -13.94 -4.83 1.75
CA PHE A 45 -14.84 -3.79 1.25
C PHE A 45 -15.50 -4.12 -0.08
N LEU A 46 -14.83 -4.85 -0.98
CA LEU A 46 -15.28 -5.02 -2.37
C LEU A 46 -15.81 -6.42 -2.70
N GLY A 47 -15.57 -7.41 -1.83
CA GLY A 47 -16.08 -8.79 -1.88
C GLY A 47 -15.84 -9.56 -3.18
N ALA A 48 -15.41 -10.82 -3.12
CA ALA A 48 -15.47 -11.68 -4.31
C ALA A 48 -16.88 -12.28 -4.47
N SER A 49 -17.44 -12.24 -5.68
CA SER A 49 -18.68 -12.96 -5.99
C SER A 49 -18.41 -14.47 -5.92
N HIS A 50 -18.74 -15.12 -4.80
CA HIS A 50 -18.46 -16.53 -4.60
C HIS A 50 -19.51 -17.40 -5.30
N ILE A 51 -19.12 -18.06 -6.40
CA ILE A 51 -19.94 -19.05 -7.12
C ILE A 51 -19.34 -20.44 -6.84
N PRO A 52 -19.98 -21.28 -6.01
CA PRO A 52 -19.43 -22.58 -5.61
C PRO A 52 -19.13 -23.52 -6.78
N ALA A 53 -19.86 -23.36 -7.89
CA ALA A 53 -19.67 -24.17 -9.10
C ALA A 53 -18.38 -23.86 -9.86
N PHE A 54 -17.82 -22.65 -9.72
CA PHE A 54 -16.65 -22.20 -10.46
C PHE A 54 -15.69 -21.40 -9.55
N PRO A 55 -14.88 -22.09 -8.72
CA PRO A 55 -13.97 -21.42 -7.79
C PRO A 55 -12.91 -20.56 -8.51
N GLU A 56 -12.49 -20.95 -9.71
CA GLU A 56 -11.51 -20.19 -10.52
C GLU A 56 -12.01 -18.78 -10.86
N LEU A 57 -13.32 -18.63 -11.12
CA LEU A 57 -13.93 -17.33 -11.43
C LEU A 57 -13.89 -16.40 -10.21
N THR A 58 -14.02 -16.96 -9.01
CA THR A 58 -13.95 -16.21 -7.75
C THR A 58 -12.53 -15.69 -7.52
N ALA A 59 -11.50 -16.52 -7.77
CA ALA A 59 -10.10 -16.14 -7.68
C ALA A 59 -9.74 -15.08 -8.73
N MET A 60 -10.22 -15.23 -9.97
CA MET A 60 -9.98 -14.25 -11.03
C MET A 60 -10.64 -12.90 -10.74
N ASN A 61 -11.85 -12.90 -10.18
CA ASN A 61 -12.52 -11.67 -9.74
C ASN A 61 -11.75 -10.97 -8.61
N LEU A 62 -11.27 -11.75 -7.62
CA LEU A 62 -10.46 -11.20 -6.54
C LEU A 62 -9.15 -10.59 -7.07
N MET A 63 -8.41 -11.32 -7.90
CA MET A 63 -7.14 -10.86 -8.46
C MET A 63 -7.31 -9.62 -9.34
N THR A 64 -8.35 -9.55 -10.16
CA THR A 64 -8.61 -8.37 -11.00
C THR A 64 -8.96 -7.14 -10.17
N LYS A 65 -9.79 -7.28 -9.13
CA LYS A 65 -10.08 -6.19 -8.19
C LYS A 65 -8.83 -5.74 -7.43
N ALA A 66 -8.01 -6.68 -6.96
CA ALA A 66 -6.78 -6.36 -6.23
C ALA A 66 -5.75 -5.66 -7.12
N ALA A 67 -5.62 -6.09 -8.38
CA ALA A 67 -4.78 -5.43 -9.37
C ALA A 67 -5.27 -4.02 -9.72
N LEU A 68 -6.59 -3.80 -9.77
CA LEU A 68 -7.15 -2.47 -9.98
C LEU A 68 -6.80 -1.54 -8.81
N LEU A 69 -6.96 -1.99 -7.55
CA LEU A 69 -6.57 -1.20 -6.37
C LEU A 69 -5.06 -0.92 -6.33
N SER A 70 -4.21 -1.88 -6.71
CA SER A 70 -2.76 -1.65 -6.75
C SER A 70 -2.37 -0.61 -7.81
N VAL A 71 -3.04 -0.58 -8.97
CA VAL A 71 -2.87 0.49 -9.97
C VAL A 71 -3.30 1.84 -9.41
N VAL A 72 -4.42 1.92 -8.68
CA VAL A 72 -4.82 3.17 -8.01
C VAL A 72 -3.76 3.60 -6.99
N PHE A 73 -3.20 2.67 -6.21
CA PHE A 73 -2.14 2.98 -5.25
C PHE A 73 -0.89 3.56 -5.92
N LEU A 74 -0.46 2.97 -7.05
CA LEU A 74 0.64 3.50 -7.86
C LEU A 74 0.31 4.88 -8.45
N TRP A 75 -0.94 5.08 -8.91
CA TRP A 75 -1.38 6.35 -9.45
C TRP A 75 -1.38 7.47 -8.39
N VAL A 76 -1.84 7.17 -7.18
CA VAL A 76 -1.78 8.09 -6.02
C VAL A 76 -0.33 8.41 -5.67
N ARG A 77 0.56 7.40 -5.64
CA ARG A 77 2.00 7.62 -5.37
C ARG A 77 2.65 8.53 -6.42
N ALA A 78 2.23 8.44 -7.69
CA ALA A 78 2.76 9.25 -8.78
C ALA A 78 2.20 10.68 -8.83
N SER A 79 0.96 10.90 -8.36
CA SER A 79 0.26 12.17 -8.60
C SER A 79 0.36 13.17 -7.45
N TYR A 80 0.49 12.71 -6.19
CA TYR A 80 0.43 13.59 -5.03
C TYR A 80 1.82 13.95 -4.48
N PRO A 81 2.04 15.23 -4.09
CA PRO A 81 3.25 15.62 -3.40
C PRO A 81 3.32 15.00 -1.99
N ARG A 82 4.54 14.77 -1.49
CA ARG A 82 4.76 14.22 -0.14
C ARG A 82 4.23 15.19 0.93
N PHE A 83 3.48 14.66 1.90
CA PHE A 83 3.04 15.43 3.08
C PHE A 83 4.14 15.45 4.14
N ARG A 84 4.24 16.57 4.87
CA ARG A 84 5.10 16.62 6.06
C ARG A 84 4.53 15.75 7.17
N TYR A 85 5.39 15.14 7.96
CA TYR A 85 5.01 14.27 9.08
C TYR A 85 3.96 14.91 10.02
N ASP A 86 4.14 16.18 10.40
CA ASP A 86 3.19 16.88 11.30
C ASP A 86 1.78 16.98 10.71
N GLN A 87 1.68 17.20 9.40
CA GLN A 87 0.40 17.34 8.72
C GLN A 87 -0.33 15.99 8.67
N LEU A 88 0.41 14.91 8.45
CA LEU A 88 -0.14 13.55 8.52
C LEU A 88 -0.63 13.23 9.94
N MET A 89 0.15 13.57 10.97
CA MET A 89 -0.27 13.33 12.35
C MET A 89 -1.53 14.12 12.70
N HIS A 90 -1.62 15.39 12.29
CA HIS A 90 -2.85 16.18 12.46
C HIS A 90 -4.04 15.60 11.71
N LEU A 91 -3.86 15.12 10.49
CA LEU A 91 -4.92 14.51 9.70
C LEU A 91 -5.45 13.24 10.38
N VAL A 92 -4.58 12.33 10.78
CA VAL A 92 -4.99 11.07 11.45
C VAL A 92 -5.66 11.34 12.80
N TRP A 93 -5.05 12.18 13.65
CA TRP A 93 -5.51 12.37 15.03
C TRP A 93 -6.68 13.36 15.16
N LYS A 94 -6.71 14.43 14.38
CA LYS A 94 -7.74 15.47 14.52
C LYS A 94 -8.91 15.32 13.56
N SER A 95 -8.75 14.63 12.43
CA SER A 95 -9.85 14.45 11.46
C SER A 95 -10.38 13.03 11.37
N PHE A 96 -9.51 12.01 11.27
CA PHE A 96 -9.99 10.63 11.14
C PHE A 96 -10.45 10.05 12.47
N LEU A 97 -9.65 10.16 13.53
CA LEU A 97 -9.96 9.55 14.82
C LEU A 97 -11.28 10.04 15.47
N PRO A 98 -11.71 11.31 15.35
CA PRO A 98 -13.01 11.74 15.88
C PRO A 98 -14.20 11.35 15.00
N MET A 99 -13.96 11.02 13.72
CA MET A 99 -14.99 10.73 12.73
C MET A 99 -15.27 9.22 12.60
N THR A 100 -14.28 8.38 12.92
CA THR A 100 -14.41 6.92 13.06
C THR A 100 -15.06 6.54 14.37
#